data_AF-A0A480AZ60-F1
#
_entry.id   AF-A0A480AZ60-F1
#
_cell.length_a   1.000
_cell.length_b   1.000
_cell.length_c   1.000
_cell.angle_alpha   90.00
_cell.angle_beta   90.00
_cell.angle_gamma   90.00
#
_symmetry.space_group_name_H-M   'P 1'
#
loop_
_entity.id
_entity.type
_entity.pdbx_description
1 polymer ?
#
loop_
_entity_poly.entity_id
_entity_poly.type
_entity_poly.pdbx_seq_one_letter_code
_entity_poly.pdbx_strand_id
1 'polypeptide(L)'
;MVLRSTQRLLGAAALASLTAGHALALDAPLAADAHTSTAVPASNFGSAATLNVGGGATGLLRFDLGTLPAGTTAAKLSKATLVLYVNRVGSPGAIDLHPVNGNWTESAVTAASQPPAGGSSLFSLALPAAGQYMAVDVTAQVKTWISNPATNFGWAIAPALTAPATVAFFDSKENTATGHVARLDLTLADQGPKGDPGPQGLPGLPGAPGATGATGPTGATGPQGPRGLTGATGPAGPVNLFYRRNDSSMAGNVRAERTLACPAGTRVVGGGCGHRDFNDAAPDIKINFSGPNPSTPTTTWRCVMTNNSSASRAVQIYAICAEASNTNGP
;
A
#
# COMPACT_ATOMS: atom_id res chain seq x y z
N MET A 1 -60.46 -8.70 -35.30
CA MET A 1 -59.25 -8.76 -36.15
C MET A 1 -58.66 -7.35 -36.14
N VAL A 2 -57.92 -6.90 -35.11
CA VAL A 2 -56.46 -7.09 -34.83
C VAL A 2 -55.66 -7.00 -36.13
N LEU A 3 -54.68 -6.11 -36.38
CA LEU A 3 -53.54 -5.57 -35.63
C LEU A 3 -53.27 -4.10 -36.07
N ARG A 4 -53.11 -3.12 -35.17
CA ARG A 4 -51.89 -2.66 -34.44
C ARG A 4 -50.76 -2.08 -35.32
N SER A 5 -50.74 -0.75 -35.33
CA SER A 5 -49.63 0.15 -35.69
C SER A 5 -48.40 -0.13 -34.81
N THR A 6 -47.28 -0.50 -35.43
CA THR A 6 -45.96 -0.61 -34.78
C THR A 6 -45.18 0.69 -34.94
N GLN A 7 -45.19 1.54 -33.92
CA GLN A 7 -44.18 2.60 -33.73
C GLN A 7 -42.91 1.95 -33.17
N ARG A 8 -41.82 2.02 -33.94
CA ARG A 8 -40.48 1.61 -33.51
C ARG A 8 -39.92 2.69 -32.56
N LEU A 9 -39.85 2.40 -31.27
CA LEU A 9 -39.01 3.16 -30.34
C LEU A 9 -37.54 2.88 -30.67
N LEU A 10 -36.80 3.90 -31.10
CA LEU A 10 -35.35 3.91 -31.06
C LEU A 10 -34.91 4.06 -29.61
N GLY A 11 -34.50 2.96 -28.98
CA GLY A 11 -33.78 2.99 -27.71
C GLY A 11 -32.36 3.48 -27.94
N ALA A 12 -32.05 4.69 -27.48
CA ALA A 12 -30.67 5.17 -27.39
C ALA A 12 -29.96 4.39 -26.29
N ALA A 13 -29.09 3.45 -26.69
CA ALA A 13 -28.16 2.81 -25.77
C ALA A 13 -27.12 3.85 -25.34
N ALA A 14 -27.26 4.38 -24.13
CA ALA A 14 -26.22 5.19 -23.50
C ALA A 14 -25.01 4.28 -23.25
N LEU A 15 -23.94 4.47 -24.04
CA LEU A 15 -22.63 3.94 -23.74
C LEU A 15 -22.18 4.58 -22.43
N ALA A 16 -22.26 3.85 -21.32
CA ALA A 16 -21.59 4.21 -20.10
C ALA A 16 -20.08 4.07 -20.34
N SER A 17 -19.43 5.18 -20.67
CA SER A 17 -17.98 5.27 -20.70
C SER A 17 -17.45 5.03 -19.28
N LEU A 18 -16.92 3.83 -19.02
CA LEU A 18 -16.07 3.60 -17.85
C LEU A 18 -14.80 4.44 -18.03
N THR A 19 -14.79 5.65 -17.46
CA THR A 19 -13.55 6.38 -17.23
C THR A 19 -12.80 5.65 -16.14
N ALA A 20 -11.79 4.85 -16.51
CA ALA A 20 -10.81 4.38 -15.55
C ALA A 20 -10.20 5.62 -14.87
N GLY A 21 -10.36 5.72 -13.54
CA GLY A 21 -9.72 6.78 -12.77
C GLY A 21 -8.22 6.73 -13.01
N HIS A 22 -7.63 7.85 -13.40
CA HIS A 22 -6.19 7.94 -13.59
C HIS A 22 -5.53 7.83 -12.21
N ALA A 23 -4.69 6.82 -12.00
CA ALA A 23 -3.84 6.74 -10.83
C ALA A 23 -2.56 7.52 -11.12
N LEU A 24 -2.28 8.53 -10.30
CA LEU A 24 -1.03 9.30 -10.40
C LEU A 24 -0.01 8.72 -9.43
N ALA A 25 1.12 8.25 -9.94
CA ALA A 25 2.28 7.88 -9.14
C ALA A 25 3.20 9.09 -8.99
N LEU A 26 3.58 9.41 -7.75
CA LEU A 26 4.49 10.50 -7.41
C LEU A 26 5.56 10.00 -6.44
N ASP A 27 6.71 10.65 -6.42
CA ASP A 27 7.74 10.44 -5.39
C ASP A 27 7.84 11.73 -4.55
N ALA A 28 7.76 11.58 -3.23
CA ALA A 28 8.03 12.69 -2.32
C ALA A 28 9.52 12.69 -1.99
N PRO A 29 10.28 13.73 -2.36
CA PRO A 29 11.73 13.72 -2.21
C PRO A 29 12.13 13.67 -0.74
N LEU A 30 13.24 12.98 -0.48
CA LEU A 30 13.88 12.99 0.83
C LEU A 30 14.44 14.39 1.10
N ALA A 31 13.89 15.06 2.10
CA ALA A 31 14.29 16.40 2.49
C ALA A 31 15.54 16.38 3.38
N ALA A 32 15.60 15.43 4.32
CA ALA A 32 16.68 15.32 5.29
C ALA A 32 16.90 13.86 5.70
N ASP A 33 18.16 13.47 5.88
CA ASP A 33 18.58 12.25 6.54
C ASP A 33 19.82 12.47 7.41
N ALA A 34 19.86 11.80 8.55
CA ALA A 34 21.00 11.83 9.45
C ALA A 34 20.90 10.65 10.38
N HIS A 35 22.03 10.14 10.88
CA HIS A 35 21.98 9.28 12.05
C HIS A 35 22.52 10.00 13.27
N THR A 36 22.11 9.52 14.44
CA THR A 36 22.70 9.87 15.72
C THR A 36 23.49 8.68 16.24
N SER A 37 24.35 8.88 17.23
CA SER A 37 25.05 7.79 17.90
C SER A 37 25.24 8.10 19.37
N THR A 38 24.77 7.21 20.24
CA THR A 38 25.00 7.33 21.69
C THR A 38 26.47 7.13 22.08
N ALA A 39 27.28 6.51 21.22
CA ALA A 39 28.72 6.37 21.42
C ALA A 39 29.48 7.70 21.26
N VAL A 40 28.96 8.62 20.45
CA VAL A 40 29.53 9.94 20.18
C VAL A 40 28.43 11.01 20.14
N PRO A 41 27.81 11.30 21.30
CA PRO A 41 26.50 11.95 21.37
C PRO A 41 26.44 13.41 20.92
N ALA A 42 27.59 14.08 20.80
CA ALA A 42 27.69 15.46 20.32
C ALA A 42 27.97 15.56 18.80
N SER A 43 28.22 14.43 18.13
CA SER A 43 28.52 14.42 16.69
C SER A 43 27.24 14.48 15.87
N ASN A 44 27.29 15.27 14.80
CA ASN A 44 26.27 15.30 13.76
C ASN A 44 26.76 14.45 12.56
N PHE A 45 25.86 13.67 11.98
CA PHE A 45 26.16 12.79 10.84
C PHE A 45 25.27 13.07 9.62
N GLY A 46 24.73 14.28 9.50
CA GLY A 46 23.88 14.67 8.36
C GLY A 46 24.63 14.82 7.03
N SER A 47 25.95 14.62 7.01
CA SER A 47 26.76 14.62 5.78
C SER A 47 27.44 13.27 5.51
N ALA A 48 27.14 12.26 6.33
CA ALA A 48 27.75 10.95 6.21
C ALA A 48 27.11 10.17 5.05
N ALA A 49 27.93 9.56 4.19
CA ALA A 49 27.47 8.75 3.05
C ALA A 49 26.68 7.48 3.42
N THR A 50 26.55 7.16 4.71
CA THR A 50 25.72 6.05 5.19
C THR A 50 24.87 6.49 6.37
N LEU A 51 23.62 6.05 6.34
CA LEU A 51 22.71 6.16 7.47
C LEU A 51 22.83 4.90 8.34
N ASN A 52 23.44 5.07 9.53
CA ASN A 52 23.75 3.95 10.41
C ASN A 52 22.59 3.67 11.37
N VAL A 53 22.27 2.39 11.55
CA VAL A 53 21.26 1.90 12.50
C VAL A 53 21.86 0.77 13.32
N GLY A 54 21.76 0.86 14.65
CA GLY A 54 22.32 -0.14 15.56
C GLY A 54 23.70 0.20 16.11
N GLY A 55 24.16 -0.60 17.08
CA GLY A 55 25.38 -0.29 17.83
C GLY A 55 25.31 1.06 18.57
N GLY A 56 24.12 1.47 19.00
CA GLY A 56 23.85 2.79 19.60
C GLY A 56 23.49 3.89 18.61
N ALA A 57 23.44 3.59 17.30
CA ALA A 57 22.99 4.53 16.28
C ALA A 57 21.49 4.43 15.97
N THR A 58 20.86 5.57 15.71
CA THR A 58 19.47 5.68 15.21
C THR A 58 19.48 6.49 13.92
N GLY A 59 18.89 5.94 12.86
CA GLY A 59 18.73 6.65 11.59
C GLY A 59 17.48 7.54 11.62
N LEU A 60 17.54 8.70 10.96
CA LEU A 60 16.44 9.65 10.81
C LEU A 60 16.24 9.96 9.33
N LEU A 61 14.99 10.02 8.89
CA LEU A 61 14.58 10.36 7.52
C LEU A 61 13.41 11.32 7.56
N ARG A 62 13.38 12.36 6.75
CA ARG A 62 12.21 13.25 6.60
C ARG A 62 11.97 13.55 5.13
N PHE A 63 10.72 13.45 4.70
CA PHE A 63 10.30 13.64 3.32
C PHE A 63 9.52 14.95 3.14
N ASP A 64 9.70 15.62 2.01
CA ASP A 64 8.97 16.84 1.67
C ASP A 64 7.68 16.51 0.92
N LEU A 65 6.56 16.57 1.65
CA LEU A 65 5.21 16.40 1.09
C LEU A 65 4.65 17.70 0.47
N GLY A 66 5.35 18.83 0.57
CA GLY A 66 4.97 20.09 -0.07
C GLY A 66 5.03 20.04 -1.60
N THR A 67 5.73 19.05 -2.14
CA THR A 67 5.81 18.76 -3.59
C THR A 67 4.55 18.11 -4.15
N LEU A 68 3.60 17.71 -3.29
CA LEU A 68 2.36 17.09 -3.72
C LEU A 68 1.45 18.07 -4.50
N PRO A 69 0.68 17.59 -5.50
CA PRO A 69 -0.25 18.43 -6.25
C PRO A 69 -1.23 19.16 -5.33
N ALA A 70 -1.55 20.40 -5.69
CA ALA A 70 -2.51 21.22 -4.95
C ALA A 70 -3.87 20.49 -4.82
N GLY A 71 -4.45 20.54 -3.62
CA GLY A 71 -5.70 19.84 -3.32
C GLY A 71 -5.56 18.33 -3.13
N THR A 72 -4.35 17.82 -2.91
CA THR A 72 -4.13 16.46 -2.39
C THR A 72 -4.68 16.37 -0.98
N THR A 73 -5.56 15.41 -0.74
CA THR A 73 -6.13 15.11 0.59
C THR A 73 -5.76 13.69 0.98
N ALA A 74 -5.83 13.37 2.27
CA ALA A 74 -5.57 12.00 2.74
C ALA A 74 -6.51 10.95 2.11
N ALA A 75 -7.71 11.35 1.68
CA ALA A 75 -8.65 10.49 0.98
C ALA A 75 -8.20 10.15 -0.46
N LYS A 76 -7.44 11.06 -1.10
CA LYS A 76 -6.86 10.82 -2.43
C LYS A 76 -5.64 9.92 -2.37
N LEU A 77 -4.94 9.83 -1.23
CA LEU A 77 -3.80 8.91 -1.10
C LEU A 77 -4.28 7.46 -1.07
N SER A 78 -4.05 6.72 -2.15
CA SER A 78 -4.37 5.29 -2.22
C SER A 78 -3.25 4.43 -1.62
N LYS A 79 -1.99 4.83 -1.79
CA LYS A 79 -0.83 4.11 -1.26
C LYS A 79 0.35 5.04 -0.99
N ALA A 80 1.13 4.76 0.04
CA ALA A 80 2.47 5.30 0.24
C ALA A 80 3.43 4.18 0.63
N THR A 81 4.54 4.07 -0.08
CA THR A 81 5.57 3.05 0.16
C THR A 81 6.90 3.72 0.45
N LEU A 82 7.42 3.52 1.66
CA LEU A 82 8.79 3.90 2.00
C LEU A 82 9.73 2.83 1.45
N VAL A 83 10.73 3.24 0.68
CA VAL A 83 11.73 2.32 0.12
C VAL A 83 13.13 2.75 0.57
N LEU A 84 13.86 1.80 1.16
CA LEU A 84 15.22 1.97 1.67
C LEU A 84 16.17 0.98 1.01
N TYR A 85 17.37 1.43 0.68
CA TYR A 85 18.44 0.56 0.17
C TYR A 85 19.36 0.13 1.31
N VAL A 86 19.52 -1.17 1.50
CA VAL A 86 20.44 -1.73 2.50
C VAL A 86 21.83 -1.82 1.88
N ASN A 87 22.66 -0.80 2.13
CA ASN A 87 24.04 -0.76 1.66
C ASN A 87 24.86 -1.93 2.21
N ARG A 88 24.81 -2.11 3.54
CA ARG A 88 25.57 -3.15 4.25
C ARG A 88 24.79 -3.64 5.47
N VAL A 89 24.96 -4.91 5.78
CA VAL A 89 24.51 -5.52 7.03
C VAL A 89 25.74 -5.84 7.87
N GLY A 90 25.88 -5.18 9.01
CA GLY A 90 26.93 -5.47 9.98
C GLY A 90 26.57 -6.68 10.85
N SER A 91 25.35 -6.68 11.37
CA SER A 91 24.78 -7.78 12.16
C SER A 91 23.34 -8.04 11.66
N PRO A 92 23.03 -9.27 11.23
CA PRO A 92 21.67 -9.61 10.79
C PRO A 92 20.63 -9.38 11.89
N GLY A 93 19.39 -9.17 11.48
CA GLY A 93 18.27 -9.01 12.41
C GLY A 93 17.13 -8.22 11.78
N ALA A 94 16.54 -7.32 12.55
CA ALA A 94 15.39 -6.53 12.14
C ALA A 94 15.52 -5.09 12.62
N ILE A 95 14.84 -4.18 11.94
CA ILE A 95 14.72 -2.77 12.32
C ILE A 95 13.27 -2.43 12.67
N ASP A 96 13.10 -1.46 13.55
CA ASP A 96 11.82 -0.86 13.87
C ASP A 96 11.73 0.56 13.25
N LEU A 97 10.56 0.88 12.70
CA LEU A 97 10.24 2.22 12.20
C LEU A 97 9.28 2.93 13.16
N HIS A 98 9.70 4.13 13.59
CA HIS A 98 8.94 4.98 14.49
C HIS A 98 8.68 6.34 13.83
N PRO A 99 7.46 6.90 13.89
CA PRO A 99 7.25 8.27 13.49
C PRO A 99 7.99 9.20 14.47
N VAL A 100 8.62 10.27 13.97
CA VAL A 100 9.26 11.26 14.83
C VAL A 100 8.22 12.26 15.34
N ASN A 101 8.30 12.68 16.60
CA ASN A 101 7.30 13.57 17.22
C ASN A 101 7.79 15.01 17.48
N GLY A 102 8.96 15.37 16.98
CA GLY A 102 9.54 16.70 17.14
C GLY A 102 10.39 17.10 15.95
N ASN A 103 10.53 18.40 15.75
CA ASN A 103 11.32 18.92 14.65
C ASN A 103 12.82 18.63 14.85
N TRP A 104 13.52 18.48 13.73
CA TRP A 104 14.97 18.33 13.69
C TRP A 104 15.52 18.90 12.38
N THR A 105 16.83 19.13 12.37
CA THR A 105 17.55 19.59 11.17
C THR A 105 18.74 18.69 10.92
N GLU A 106 18.94 18.33 9.66
CA GLU A 106 20.01 17.47 9.20
C GLU A 106 21.38 17.94 9.66
N SER A 107 21.65 19.23 9.57
CA SER A 107 22.94 19.84 9.90
C SER A 107 23.21 20.01 11.40
N ALA A 108 22.24 19.71 12.29
CA ALA A 108 22.41 19.98 13.72
C ALA A 108 21.90 18.86 14.65
N VAL A 109 21.19 17.85 14.14
CA VAL A 109 20.71 16.74 14.97
C VAL A 109 21.89 15.90 15.49
N THR A 110 21.88 15.63 16.79
CA THR A 110 22.85 14.78 17.49
C THR A 110 22.09 13.82 18.40
N ALA A 111 22.76 12.90 19.08
CA ALA A 111 22.05 12.02 20.03
C ALA A 111 21.47 12.81 21.22
N ALA A 112 22.09 13.94 21.58
CA ALA A 112 21.61 14.80 22.66
C ALA A 112 20.38 15.65 22.27
N SER A 113 20.23 15.97 20.98
CA SER A 113 19.13 16.78 20.44
C SER A 113 18.10 15.97 19.65
N GLN A 114 18.25 14.64 19.62
CA GLN A 114 17.36 13.77 18.87
C GLN A 114 15.92 13.93 19.38
N PRO A 115 14.96 14.28 18.50
CA PRO A 115 13.57 14.29 18.89
C PRO A 115 13.13 12.88 19.31
N PRO A 116 12.27 12.75 20.34
CA PRO A 116 11.80 11.44 20.74
C PRO A 116 11.17 10.68 19.58
N ALA A 117 11.42 9.38 19.50
CA ALA A 117 10.61 8.50 18.67
C ALA A 117 9.17 8.56 19.22
N GLY A 118 8.22 8.90 18.36
CA GLY A 118 6.80 8.99 18.70
C GLY A 118 6.22 7.63 19.01
N GLY A 119 6.26 7.23 20.28
CA GLY A 119 5.57 6.05 20.79
C GLY A 119 6.12 4.69 20.29
N SER A 120 5.23 3.69 20.26
CA SER A 120 5.57 2.31 19.89
C SER A 120 6.01 2.19 18.43
N SER A 121 6.86 1.21 18.13
CA SER A 121 7.20 0.86 16.73
C SER A 121 5.91 0.62 15.94
N LEU A 122 5.80 1.25 14.77
CA LEU A 122 4.68 1.01 13.85
C LEU A 122 4.96 -0.21 12.96
N PHE A 123 6.23 -0.52 12.72
CA PHE A 123 6.65 -1.61 11.84
C PHE A 123 7.91 -2.26 12.37
N SER A 124 7.93 -3.59 12.39
CA SER A 124 9.14 -4.37 12.64
C SER A 124 9.49 -5.18 11.38
N LEU A 125 10.69 -4.95 10.86
CA LEU A 125 11.07 -5.35 9.50
C LEU A 125 12.36 -6.15 9.52
N ALA A 126 12.29 -7.40 9.07
CA ALA A 126 13.50 -8.19 8.86
C ALA A 126 14.41 -7.51 7.83
N LEU A 127 15.69 -7.38 8.14
CA LEU A 127 16.66 -6.85 7.19
C LEU A 127 16.87 -7.86 6.05
N PRO A 128 16.76 -7.43 4.79
CA PRO A 128 17.22 -8.22 3.67
C PRO A 128 18.76 -8.28 3.64
N ALA A 129 19.30 -9.07 2.72
CA ALA A 129 20.73 -9.08 2.46
C ALA A 129 21.24 -7.70 2.01
N ALA A 130 22.54 -7.44 2.19
CA ALA A 130 23.18 -6.25 1.65
C ALA A 130 22.99 -6.15 0.13
N GLY A 131 22.87 -4.93 -0.38
CA GLY A 131 22.59 -4.64 -1.79
C GLY A 131 21.13 -4.83 -2.20
N GLN A 132 20.20 -4.96 -1.26
CA GLN A 132 18.78 -5.12 -1.53
C GLN A 132 17.96 -3.95 -1.03
N TYR A 133 16.82 -3.73 -1.69
CA TYR A 133 15.81 -2.80 -1.20
C TYR A 133 14.87 -3.47 -0.21
N MET A 134 14.40 -2.68 0.75
CA MET A 134 13.22 -2.97 1.52
C MET A 134 12.15 -1.94 1.24
N ALA A 135 10.89 -2.38 1.22
CA ALA A 135 9.74 -1.55 0.93
C ALA A 135 8.67 -1.78 2.00
N VAL A 136 8.11 -0.70 2.53
CA VAL A 136 7.14 -0.72 3.64
C VAL A 136 5.95 0.13 3.29
N ASP A 137 4.76 -0.42 3.46
CA ASP A 137 3.53 0.35 3.32
C ASP A 137 3.34 1.27 4.53
N VAL A 138 3.55 2.56 4.30
CA VAL A 138 3.44 3.62 5.32
C VAL A 138 2.20 4.50 5.08
N THR A 139 1.24 4.02 4.29
CA THR A 139 0.06 4.79 3.84
C THR A 139 -0.67 5.46 5.00
N ALA A 140 -0.89 4.74 6.10
CA ALA A 140 -1.62 5.27 7.26
C ALA A 140 -0.91 6.48 7.88
N GLN A 141 0.41 6.42 8.06
CA GLN A 141 1.19 7.52 8.64
C GLN A 141 1.24 8.71 7.68
N VAL A 142 1.42 8.47 6.38
CA VAL A 142 1.45 9.57 5.39
C VAL A 142 0.08 10.24 5.27
N LYS A 143 -1.04 9.52 5.43
CA LYS A 143 -2.37 10.13 5.53
C LYS A 143 -2.51 11.07 6.73
N THR A 144 -1.92 10.71 7.87
CA THR A 144 -1.85 11.61 9.04
C THR A 144 -1.06 12.87 8.71
N TRP A 145 0.09 12.75 8.05
CA TRP A 145 0.90 13.89 7.64
C TRP A 145 0.22 14.79 6.61
N ILE A 146 -0.48 14.23 5.61
CA ILE A 146 -1.27 15.04 4.66
C ILE A 146 -2.42 15.75 5.37
N SER A 147 -3.07 15.11 6.34
CA SER A 147 -4.18 15.72 7.09
C SER A 147 -3.72 16.80 8.07
N ASN A 148 -2.52 16.65 8.62
CA ASN A 148 -1.91 17.61 9.54
C ASN A 148 -0.40 17.77 9.24
N PRO A 149 -0.04 18.61 8.26
CA PRO A 149 1.35 18.76 7.78
C PRO A 149 2.35 19.17 8.86
N ALA A 150 1.90 19.85 9.91
CA ALA A 150 2.74 20.26 11.04
C ALA A 150 3.28 19.07 11.86
N THR A 151 2.79 17.84 11.61
CA THR A 151 3.24 16.61 12.28
C THR A 151 4.22 15.77 11.44
N ASN A 152 4.56 16.23 10.23
CA ASN A 152 5.53 15.57 9.38
C ASN A 152 6.96 15.87 9.85
N PHE A 153 7.43 15.09 10.81
CA PHE A 153 8.83 15.10 11.25
C PHE A 153 9.63 13.90 10.76
N GLY A 154 9.00 13.03 9.97
CA GLY A 154 9.65 11.88 9.36
C GLY A 154 9.71 10.63 10.25
N TRP A 155 10.71 9.80 10.01
CA TRP A 155 10.91 8.48 10.60
C TRP A 155 12.20 8.41 11.40
N ALA A 156 12.16 7.70 12.53
CA ALA A 156 13.32 7.16 13.21
C ALA A 156 13.41 5.66 12.94
N ILE A 157 14.62 5.20 12.65
CA ILE A 157 14.96 3.82 12.33
C ILE A 157 15.92 3.32 13.42
N ALA A 158 15.47 2.32 14.19
CA ALA A 158 16.25 1.73 15.26
C ALA A 158 16.33 0.21 15.06
N PRO A 159 17.28 -0.49 15.70
CA PRO A 159 17.21 -1.95 15.84
C PRO A 159 15.86 -2.35 16.42
N ALA A 160 15.29 -3.43 15.90
CA ALA A 160 14.05 -3.95 16.45
C ALA A 160 14.27 -4.42 17.90
N LEU A 161 13.27 -4.22 18.77
CA LEU A 161 13.36 -4.71 20.15
C LEU A 161 13.54 -6.24 20.23
N THR A 162 13.08 -6.96 19.21
CA THR A 162 13.25 -8.41 19.05
C THR A 162 14.65 -8.81 18.56
N ALA A 163 15.42 -7.86 18.03
CA ALA A 163 16.77 -8.07 17.50
C ALA A 163 17.68 -6.85 17.83
N PRO A 164 17.96 -6.55 19.11
CA PRO A 164 18.64 -5.32 19.51
C PRO A 164 20.12 -5.25 19.08
N ALA A 165 20.72 -6.39 18.73
CA ALA A 165 22.09 -6.47 18.21
C ALA A 165 22.19 -6.17 16.71
N THR A 166 21.08 -5.86 16.04
CA THR A 166 21.04 -5.54 14.62
C THR A 166 21.94 -4.34 14.32
N VAL A 167 22.74 -4.43 13.25
CA VAL A 167 23.54 -3.32 12.74
C VAL A 167 23.36 -3.26 11.23
N ALA A 168 22.81 -2.15 10.74
CA ALA A 168 22.54 -1.90 9.33
C ALA A 168 23.07 -0.55 8.89
N PHE A 169 23.41 -0.48 7.61
CA PHE A 169 23.88 0.73 6.94
C PHE A 169 22.99 0.91 5.71
N PHE A 170 22.26 2.02 5.66
CA PHE A 170 21.46 2.41 4.51
C PHE A 170 22.22 3.49 3.72
N ASP A 171 21.91 3.62 2.44
CA ASP A 171 22.40 4.75 1.65
C ASP A 171 21.79 6.06 2.19
N SER A 172 22.64 7.07 2.35
CA SER A 172 22.18 8.45 2.59
C SER A 172 22.08 9.23 1.28
N LYS A 173 21.55 10.45 1.34
CA LYS A 173 21.57 11.41 0.21
C LYS A 173 22.98 11.73 -0.28
N GLU A 174 23.97 11.70 0.61
CA GLU A 174 25.36 12.06 0.30
C GLU A 174 26.15 10.91 -0.34
N ASN A 175 25.56 9.70 -0.41
CA ASN A 175 26.22 8.56 -1.01
C ASN A 175 26.26 8.66 -2.53
N THR A 176 27.40 9.10 -3.06
CA THR A 176 27.65 9.19 -4.51
C THR A 176 28.19 7.90 -5.14
N ALA A 177 28.57 6.91 -4.33
CA ALA A 177 29.14 5.65 -4.83
C ALA A 177 28.05 4.69 -5.34
N THR A 178 26.95 4.58 -4.59
CA THR A 178 25.79 3.73 -4.95
C THR A 178 24.56 4.55 -5.30
N GLY A 179 24.38 5.74 -4.72
CA GLY A 179 23.36 6.71 -5.16
C GLY A 179 21.91 6.32 -4.87
N HIS A 180 21.65 5.33 -4.00
CA HIS A 180 20.30 4.83 -3.76
C HIS A 180 19.63 5.52 -2.57
N VAL A 181 19.31 6.81 -2.73
CA VAL A 181 18.59 7.60 -1.73
C VAL A 181 17.26 6.93 -1.31
N ALA A 182 16.89 7.06 -0.03
CA ALA A 182 15.56 6.64 0.41
C ALA A 182 14.47 7.43 -0.32
N ARG A 183 13.39 6.75 -0.71
CA ARG A 183 12.28 7.34 -1.47
C ARG A 183 10.93 7.04 -0.82
N LEU A 184 9.95 7.90 -1.11
CA LEU A 184 8.60 7.76 -0.62
C LEU A 184 7.64 7.77 -1.82
N ASP A 185 7.36 6.58 -2.33
CA ASP A 185 6.53 6.35 -3.50
C ASP A 185 5.05 6.47 -3.12
N LEU A 186 4.35 7.46 -3.69
CA LEU A 186 2.95 7.78 -3.43
C LEU A 186 2.09 7.42 -4.64
N THR A 187 0.92 6.86 -4.40
CA THR A 187 -0.11 6.66 -5.43
C THR A 187 -1.36 7.41 -5.00
N LEU A 188 -1.87 8.27 -5.87
CA LEU A 188 -3.11 9.00 -5.68
C LEU A 188 -4.21 8.37 -6.53
N ALA A 189 -5.40 8.22 -5.94
CA ALA A 189 -6.62 7.88 -6.66
C ALA A 189 -7.41 9.16 -6.93
N ASP A 190 -7.72 9.42 -8.20
CA ASP A 190 -8.74 10.40 -8.56
C ASP A 190 -10.10 9.86 -8.12
N GLN A 191 -10.67 10.45 -7.08
CA GLN A 191 -12.10 10.26 -6.81
C GLN A 191 -12.87 11.00 -7.91
N GLY A 192 -13.69 10.26 -8.66
CA GLY A 192 -14.60 10.85 -9.65
C GLY A 192 -15.52 11.90 -9.01
N PRO A 193 -16.07 12.84 -9.81
CA PRO A 193 -16.93 13.89 -9.28
C PRO A 193 -18.09 13.30 -8.46
N LYS A 194 -18.49 14.01 -7.40
CA LYS A 194 -19.74 13.75 -6.66
C LYS A 194 -20.88 13.61 -7.68
N GLY A 195 -21.62 12.50 -7.63
CA GLY A 195 -22.75 12.29 -8.54
C GLY A 195 -23.74 13.47 -8.49
N ASP A 196 -24.21 13.88 -9.67
CA ASP A 196 -25.14 15.01 -9.81
C ASP A 196 -26.37 14.83 -8.91
N PRO A 197 -26.99 15.93 -8.44
CA PRO A 197 -28.30 15.88 -7.80
C PRO A 197 -29.30 15.11 -8.68
N GLY A 198 -30.09 14.22 -8.08
CA GLY A 198 -31.12 13.49 -8.82
C GLY A 198 -32.08 14.45 -9.54
N PRO A 199 -32.61 14.06 -10.72
CA PRO A 199 -33.50 14.93 -11.49
C PRO A 199 -34.71 15.35 -10.66
N GLN A 200 -35.13 16.61 -10.81
CA GLN A 200 -36.36 17.12 -10.22
C GLN A 200 -37.54 16.22 -10.64
N GLY A 201 -38.39 15.82 -9.69
CA GLY A 201 -39.56 15.00 -9.96
C GLY A 201 -40.47 15.62 -11.02
N LEU A 202 -41.05 14.79 -11.88
CA LEU A 202 -41.97 15.23 -12.92
C LEU A 202 -43.14 16.03 -12.32
N PRO A 203 -43.60 17.11 -12.96
CA PRO A 203 -44.82 17.80 -12.57
C PRO A 203 -46.00 16.83 -12.48
N GLY A 204 -46.84 16.97 -11.45
CA GLY A 204 -48.06 16.18 -11.32
C GLY A 204 -48.97 16.36 -12.54
N LEU A 205 -49.66 15.29 -12.94
CA LEU A 205 -50.62 15.35 -14.04
C LEU A 205 -51.72 16.38 -13.75
N PRO A 206 -52.17 17.17 -14.75
CA PRO A 206 -53.31 18.07 -14.60
C PRO A 206 -54.54 17.31 -14.09
N GLY A 207 -55.20 17.86 -13.07
CA GLY A 207 -56.48 17.32 -12.59
C GLY A 207 -57.53 17.36 -13.71
N ALA A 208 -58.41 16.35 -13.74
CA ALA A 208 -59.51 16.30 -14.69
C ALA A 208 -60.42 17.54 -14.56
N PRO A 209 -61.01 18.04 -15.67
CA PRO A 209 -61.95 19.16 -15.64
C PRO A 209 -63.13 18.88 -14.68
N GLY A 210 -63.39 19.81 -13.75
CA GLY A 210 -64.41 19.65 -12.72
C GLY A 210 -65.84 19.80 -13.25
N ALA A 211 -66.76 19.01 -12.70
CA ALA A 211 -68.19 19.30 -12.78
C ALA A 211 -68.53 20.43 -11.79
N THR A 212 -69.38 21.36 -12.21
CA THR A 212 -69.79 22.53 -11.42
C THR A 212 -70.58 22.12 -10.17
N GLY A 213 -70.13 22.54 -8.98
CA GLY A 213 -70.91 22.46 -7.74
C GLY A 213 -70.10 22.73 -6.44
N ALA A 214 -70.62 23.66 -5.63
CA ALA A 214 -70.29 24.05 -4.24
C ALA A 214 -68.81 24.18 -3.78
N THR A 215 -68.48 25.34 -3.20
CA THR A 215 -67.18 25.64 -2.56
C THR A 215 -66.80 24.57 -1.52
N GLY A 216 -65.77 23.77 -1.82
CA GLY A 216 -65.22 22.75 -0.92
C GLY A 216 -64.18 23.33 0.06
N PRO A 217 -63.95 22.67 1.22
CA PRO A 217 -62.99 23.11 2.23
C PRO A 217 -61.54 23.04 1.73
N THR A 218 -60.67 23.87 2.31
CA THR A 218 -59.23 23.95 2.04
C THR A 218 -58.59 22.56 2.00
N GLY A 219 -57.85 22.25 0.93
CA GLY A 219 -57.21 20.96 0.73
C GLY A 219 -56.22 20.61 1.84
N ALA A 220 -56.19 19.33 2.24
CA ALA A 220 -55.30 18.82 3.28
C ALA A 220 -53.82 18.97 2.88
N THR A 221 -52.98 19.29 3.87
CA THR A 221 -51.52 19.31 3.72
C THR A 221 -51.02 17.98 3.16
N GLY A 222 -50.16 18.03 2.13
CA GLY A 222 -49.62 16.83 1.48
C GLY A 222 -48.84 15.93 2.45
N PRO A 223 -48.76 14.61 2.15
CA PRO A 223 -48.04 13.66 2.99
C PRO A 223 -46.55 14.02 3.09
N GLN A 224 -45.96 13.76 4.26
CA GLN A 224 -44.52 13.90 4.48
C GLN A 224 -43.75 13.01 3.47
N GLY A 225 -42.72 13.57 2.85
CA GLY A 225 -41.89 12.84 1.88
C GLY A 225 -41.23 11.58 2.45
N PRO A 226 -40.89 10.60 1.61
CA PRO A 226 -40.28 9.35 2.04
C PRO A 226 -38.95 9.61 2.77
N ARG A 227 -38.68 8.80 3.79
CA ARG A 227 -37.39 8.82 4.51
C ARG A 227 -36.25 8.55 3.53
N GLY A 228 -35.17 9.33 3.62
CA GLY A 228 -33.99 9.15 2.76
C GLY A 228 -33.39 7.74 2.87
N LEU A 229 -32.84 7.24 1.76
CA LEU A 229 -32.17 5.94 1.68
C LEU A 229 -30.99 5.88 2.66
N THR A 230 -30.76 4.70 3.23
CA THR A 230 -29.59 4.41 4.05
C THR A 230 -28.32 4.71 3.24
N GLY A 231 -27.35 5.41 3.85
CA GLY A 231 -26.08 5.74 3.20
C GLY A 231 -25.34 4.49 2.73
N ALA A 232 -24.52 4.63 1.68
CA ALA A 232 -23.71 3.55 1.15
C ALA A 232 -22.84 2.92 2.26
N THR A 233 -22.74 1.59 2.26
CA THR A 233 -21.82 0.85 3.12
C THR A 233 -20.42 1.46 2.98
N GLY A 234 -19.80 1.76 4.12
CA GLY A 234 -18.45 2.35 4.14
C GLY A 234 -17.43 1.49 3.39
N PRO A 235 -16.32 2.08 2.94
CA PRO A 235 -15.28 1.34 2.23
C PRO A 235 -14.79 0.15 3.06
N ALA A 236 -14.50 -0.97 2.40
CA ALA A 236 -13.92 -2.15 3.05
C ALA A 236 -12.66 -1.74 3.84
N GLY A 237 -12.52 -2.26 5.06
CA GLY A 237 -11.39 -1.96 5.94
C GLY A 237 -10.03 -2.39 5.33
N PRO A 238 -8.91 -1.91 5.90
CA PRO A 238 -7.57 -2.26 5.43
C PRO A 238 -7.35 -3.78 5.44
N VAL A 239 -6.68 -4.29 4.40
CA VAL A 239 -6.35 -5.71 4.28
C VAL A 239 -4.91 -5.92 4.75
N ASN A 240 -4.72 -6.61 5.86
CA ASN A 240 -3.39 -6.99 6.35
C ASN A 240 -2.76 -8.01 5.39
N LEU A 241 -1.59 -7.68 4.81
CA LEU A 241 -0.86 -8.54 3.86
C LEU A 241 0.42 -9.12 4.50
N PHE A 242 0.63 -10.42 4.34
CA PHE A 242 1.77 -11.17 4.85
C PHE A 242 2.54 -11.81 3.71
N TYR A 243 3.86 -11.75 3.75
CA TYR A 243 4.74 -12.39 2.78
C TYR A 243 5.28 -13.72 3.33
N ARG A 244 5.14 -14.80 2.57
CA ARG A 244 5.68 -16.13 2.89
C ARG A 244 6.55 -16.62 1.75
N ARG A 245 7.67 -17.26 2.06
CA ARG A 245 8.59 -17.88 1.09
C ARG A 245 9.05 -19.24 1.61
N ASN A 246 9.13 -20.22 0.71
CA ASN A 246 9.82 -21.48 0.93
C ASN A 246 10.86 -21.69 -0.18
N ASP A 247 12.07 -22.03 0.24
CA ASP A 247 13.18 -22.33 -0.65
C ASP A 247 13.43 -23.83 -0.68
N SER A 248 13.74 -24.37 -1.86
CA SER A 248 14.00 -25.80 -2.02
C SER A 248 15.01 -26.04 -3.15
N SER A 249 15.64 -27.21 -3.17
CA SER A 249 16.43 -27.66 -4.31
C SER A 249 15.55 -28.44 -5.29
N MET A 250 15.79 -28.26 -6.59
CA MET A 250 15.23 -29.11 -7.65
C MET A 250 16.36 -29.79 -8.40
N ALA A 251 16.32 -31.12 -8.43
CA ALA A 251 17.24 -31.93 -9.21
C ALA A 251 17.21 -31.53 -10.70
N GLY A 252 18.32 -31.80 -11.40
CA GLY A 252 18.45 -31.56 -12.83
C GLY A 252 17.49 -32.42 -13.65
N ASN A 253 17.04 -31.89 -14.78
CA ASN A 253 16.13 -32.55 -15.73
C ASN A 253 14.80 -33.03 -15.10
N VAL A 254 14.30 -32.34 -14.08
CA VAL A 254 13.06 -32.69 -13.38
C VAL A 254 12.03 -31.56 -13.49
N ARG A 255 10.76 -31.96 -13.68
CA ARG A 255 9.59 -31.11 -13.47
C ARG A 255 8.97 -31.41 -12.11
N ALA A 256 8.84 -30.40 -11.26
CA ALA A 256 8.34 -30.57 -9.91
C ALA A 256 7.29 -29.52 -9.55
N GLU A 257 6.34 -29.92 -8.71
CA GLU A 257 5.37 -29.04 -8.09
C GLU A 257 5.88 -28.54 -6.74
N ARG A 258 5.60 -27.26 -6.45
CA ARG A 258 5.77 -26.65 -5.13
C ARG A 258 4.49 -25.91 -4.76
N THR A 259 4.07 -26.04 -3.52
CA THR A 259 2.92 -25.34 -2.99
C THR A 259 3.30 -24.59 -1.72
N LEU A 260 2.65 -23.45 -1.49
CA LEU A 260 2.84 -22.66 -0.29
C LEU A 260 1.48 -22.20 0.23
N ALA A 261 1.09 -22.75 1.37
CA ALA A 261 -0.14 -22.40 2.05
C ALA A 261 0.06 -21.12 2.88
N CYS A 262 -0.97 -20.29 2.89
CA CYS A 262 -1.13 -19.17 3.80
C CYS A 262 -1.50 -19.65 5.22
N PRO A 263 -1.15 -18.90 6.28
CA PRO A 263 -1.58 -19.21 7.65
C PRO A 263 -3.10 -19.36 7.78
N ALA A 264 -3.56 -20.12 8.78
CA ALA A 264 -4.97 -20.22 9.11
C ALA A 264 -5.57 -18.82 9.36
N GLY A 265 -6.80 -18.58 8.88
CA GLY A 265 -7.46 -17.27 8.97
C GLY A 265 -7.07 -16.27 7.87
N THR A 266 -6.17 -16.64 6.96
CA THR A 266 -5.75 -15.79 5.83
C THR A 266 -6.02 -16.46 4.48
N ARG A 267 -6.16 -15.65 3.42
CA ARG A 267 -6.36 -16.06 2.04
C ARG A 267 -5.16 -15.69 1.17
N VAL A 268 -4.82 -16.49 0.18
CA VAL A 268 -3.81 -16.11 -0.81
C VAL A 268 -4.37 -15.04 -1.75
N VAL A 269 -3.62 -13.95 -1.94
CA VAL A 269 -3.97 -12.84 -2.85
C VAL A 269 -2.95 -12.66 -3.96
N GLY A 270 -1.82 -13.35 -3.89
CA GLY A 270 -0.79 -13.37 -4.90
C GLY A 270 0.33 -14.32 -4.54
N GLY A 271 1.30 -14.48 -5.44
CA GLY A 271 2.46 -15.32 -5.20
C GLY A 271 3.31 -15.46 -6.45
N GLY A 272 4.34 -16.30 -6.36
CA GLY A 272 5.24 -16.55 -7.46
C GLY A 272 6.26 -17.63 -7.12
N CYS A 273 7.13 -17.92 -8.08
CA CYS A 273 8.24 -18.83 -7.93
C CYS A 273 9.32 -18.51 -8.95
N GLY A 274 10.51 -19.07 -8.73
CA GLY A 274 11.59 -18.93 -9.69
C GLY A 274 12.92 -19.45 -9.15
N HIS A 275 13.95 -19.22 -9.96
CA HIS A 275 15.34 -19.45 -9.62
C HIS A 275 15.77 -18.65 -8.38
N ARG A 276 16.67 -19.21 -7.58
CA ARG A 276 17.22 -18.57 -6.37
C ARG A 276 18.75 -18.50 -6.37
N ASP A 277 19.46 -19.28 -7.18
CA ASP A 277 20.93 -19.21 -7.14
C ASP A 277 21.41 -17.82 -7.60
N PHE A 278 22.45 -17.29 -6.96
CA PHE A 278 23.06 -15.98 -7.29
C PHE A 278 23.97 -16.03 -8.53
N ASN A 279 23.72 -16.98 -9.43
CA ASN A 279 24.47 -17.18 -10.67
C ASN A 279 23.60 -16.84 -11.89
N ASP A 280 24.20 -16.90 -13.06
CA ASP A 280 23.58 -16.71 -14.37
C ASP A 280 22.71 -17.90 -14.83
N ALA A 281 22.48 -18.90 -13.98
CA ALA A 281 21.70 -20.10 -14.30
C ALA A 281 20.18 -19.92 -14.20
N ALA A 282 19.68 -18.69 -14.05
CA ALA A 282 18.25 -18.41 -14.07
C ALA A 282 17.49 -18.98 -15.29
N PRO A 283 18.06 -19.03 -16.52
CA PRO A 283 17.42 -19.67 -17.68
C PRO A 283 17.16 -21.17 -17.52
N ASP A 284 17.84 -21.84 -16.59
CA ASP A 284 17.67 -23.29 -16.37
C ASP A 284 16.31 -23.62 -15.76
N ILE A 285 15.70 -22.67 -15.03
CA ILE A 285 14.40 -22.86 -14.39
C ILE A 285 13.30 -22.26 -15.24
N LYS A 286 12.53 -23.14 -15.90
CA LYS A 286 11.32 -22.77 -16.62
C LYS A 286 10.11 -22.85 -15.68
N ILE A 287 9.38 -21.76 -15.53
CA ILE A 287 8.10 -21.75 -14.81
C ILE A 287 7.01 -22.23 -15.78
N ASN A 288 6.43 -23.40 -15.52
CA ASN A 288 5.31 -23.94 -16.31
C ASN A 288 3.95 -23.44 -15.80
N PHE A 289 3.84 -23.18 -14.50
CA PHE A 289 2.63 -22.67 -13.86
C PHE A 289 3.01 -21.88 -12.62
N SER A 290 2.33 -20.75 -12.40
CA SER A 290 2.37 -19.99 -11.15
C SER A 290 1.00 -19.36 -10.95
N GLY A 291 0.29 -19.79 -9.91
CA GLY A 291 -1.07 -19.33 -9.65
C GLY A 291 -1.67 -19.94 -8.39
N PRO A 292 -2.92 -19.57 -8.04
CA PRO A 292 -3.66 -20.24 -6.97
C PRO A 292 -3.76 -21.75 -7.22
N ASN A 293 -3.66 -22.54 -6.14
CA ASN A 293 -3.80 -23.99 -6.24
C ASN A 293 -5.25 -24.35 -6.64
N PRO A 294 -5.49 -25.13 -7.71
CA PRO A 294 -6.85 -25.51 -8.11
C PRO A 294 -7.69 -26.19 -7.02
N SER A 295 -7.05 -26.97 -6.13
CA SER A 295 -7.74 -27.68 -5.05
C SER A 295 -7.99 -26.81 -3.81
N THR A 296 -7.19 -25.74 -3.64
CA THR A 296 -7.24 -24.83 -2.47
C THR A 296 -6.96 -23.38 -2.90
N PRO A 297 -7.76 -22.81 -3.83
CA PRO A 297 -7.41 -21.59 -4.54
C PRO A 297 -7.42 -20.34 -3.67
N THR A 298 -8.12 -20.39 -2.54
CA THR A 298 -8.20 -19.28 -1.59
C THR A 298 -7.09 -19.31 -0.56
N THR A 299 -6.33 -20.39 -0.40
CA THR A 299 -5.37 -20.52 0.72
C THR A 299 -3.96 -20.89 0.29
N THR A 300 -3.76 -21.39 -0.93
CA THR A 300 -2.48 -21.98 -1.33
C THR A 300 -2.03 -21.45 -2.69
N TRP A 301 -0.79 -20.99 -2.78
CA TRP A 301 -0.13 -20.74 -4.06
C TRP A 301 0.52 -22.01 -4.58
N ARG A 302 0.43 -22.26 -5.88
CA ARG A 302 0.99 -23.42 -6.56
C ARG A 302 1.91 -22.98 -7.68
N CYS A 303 3.06 -23.63 -7.74
CA CYS A 303 4.00 -23.50 -8.82
C CYS A 303 4.38 -24.84 -9.40
N VAL A 304 4.52 -24.89 -10.72
CA VAL A 304 5.12 -26.02 -11.41
C VAL A 304 6.30 -25.50 -12.20
N MET A 305 7.48 -26.03 -11.92
CA MET A 305 8.74 -25.60 -12.52
C MET A 305 9.46 -26.79 -13.14
N THR A 306 10.21 -26.54 -14.20
CA THR A 306 11.11 -27.52 -14.84
C THR A 306 12.53 -27.00 -14.71
N ASN A 307 13.43 -27.83 -14.20
CA ASN A 307 14.87 -27.60 -14.28
C ASN A 307 15.39 -28.26 -15.55
N ASN A 308 15.79 -27.47 -16.55
CA ASN A 308 16.31 -27.94 -17.83
C ASN A 308 17.82 -28.21 -17.82
N SER A 309 18.50 -27.94 -16.69
CA SER A 309 19.91 -28.25 -16.53
C SER A 309 20.13 -29.66 -16.01
N SER A 310 21.34 -30.20 -16.18
CA SER A 310 21.75 -31.45 -15.53
C SER A 310 22.10 -31.28 -14.04
N ALA A 311 22.24 -30.04 -13.56
CA ALA A 311 22.60 -29.74 -12.18
C ALA A 311 21.38 -29.53 -11.30
N SER A 312 21.51 -29.77 -9.99
CA SER A 312 20.48 -29.33 -9.04
C SER A 312 20.51 -27.80 -8.92
N ARG A 313 19.34 -27.17 -8.93
CA ARG A 313 19.18 -25.71 -8.85
C ARG A 313 18.36 -25.33 -7.64
N ALA A 314 18.71 -24.23 -6.95
CA ALA A 314 17.85 -23.72 -5.90
C ALA A 314 16.69 -22.94 -6.51
N VAL A 315 15.49 -23.22 -6.01
CA VAL A 315 14.27 -22.52 -6.38
C VAL A 315 13.55 -22.01 -5.15
N GLN A 316 12.72 -21.01 -5.37
CA GLN A 316 11.84 -20.45 -4.36
C GLN A 316 10.40 -20.48 -4.84
N ILE A 317 9.48 -20.60 -3.88
CA ILE A 317 8.06 -20.28 -4.04
C ILE A 317 7.70 -19.26 -2.95
N TYR A 318 6.88 -18.27 -3.29
CA TYR A 318 6.35 -17.31 -2.35
C TYR A 318 4.85 -17.08 -2.54
N ALA A 319 4.19 -16.66 -1.47
CA ALA A 319 2.76 -16.36 -1.42
C ALA A 319 2.56 -15.07 -0.61
N ILE A 320 1.60 -14.26 -1.06
CA ILE A 320 1.11 -13.07 -0.38
C ILE A 320 -0.25 -13.44 0.20
N CYS A 321 -0.37 -13.35 1.51
CA CYS A 321 -1.55 -13.77 2.25
C CYS A 321 -2.26 -12.54 2.82
N ALA A 322 -3.57 -12.51 2.77
CA ALA A 322 -4.42 -11.46 3.31
C ALA A 322 -5.30 -12.01 4.43
N GLU A 323 -5.49 -11.30 5.54
CA GLU A 323 -6.54 -11.68 6.50
C GLU A 323 -7.91 -11.74 5.80
N ALA A 324 -8.65 -12.83 6.02
CA ALA A 324 -10.04 -12.92 5.60
C ALA A 324 -10.78 -11.76 6.27
N SER A 325 -11.34 -10.82 5.49
CA SER A 325 -12.11 -9.76 6.12
C SER A 325 -13.29 -10.41 6.83
N ASN A 326 -13.44 -10.15 8.13
CA ASN A 326 -14.65 -10.49 8.89
C ASN A 326 -15.84 -9.61 8.45
N THR A 327 -16.04 -9.43 7.15
CA THR A 327 -17.21 -8.78 6.59
C THR A 327 -18.27 -9.83 6.34
N ASN A 328 -18.70 -10.50 7.41
CA ASN A 328 -20.12 -10.73 7.59
C ASN A 328 -20.70 -9.38 8.04
N GLY A 329 -21.03 -8.53 7.06
CA GLY A 329 -21.93 -7.40 7.27
C GLY A 329 -23.36 -7.84 6.91
N PRO A 330 -24.38 -7.41 7.67
CA PRO A 330 -25.78 -7.82 7.54
C PRO A 330 -26.41 -7.49 6.18
#